data_AF-A0A8T6PZQ4-F1
#
_entry.id   AF-A0A8T6PZQ4-F1
#
_cell.length_a   1.000
_cell.length_b   1.000
_cell.length_c   1.000
_cell.angle_alpha   90.00
_cell.angle_beta   90.00
_cell.angle_gamma   90.00
#
_symmetry.space_group_name_H-M   'P 1'
#
loop_
_entity.id
_entity.type
_entity.pdbx_description
1 polymer ?
#
loop_
_entity_poly.entity_id
_entity_poly.type
_entity_poly.pdbx_seq_one_letter_code
_entity_poly.pdbx_strand_id
1 'polypeptide(L)'
;QMIENDLIDCMIALPGQLFYTTQIPVCLWFMTKSKAADPAKGYRDRQGETLFIDARNLGTMISRTTKELTAEDIATIADTYHAWRSTPEELAARIARGDSKLEKYEDQAGFCKVATLQDIKDNDYVLTPGRYVGAAEQEEDGVAFETKMRELSKTLFEQMKQGEELDREIR
;
A
#
# COMPACT_ATOMS: atom_id res chain seq x y z
N GLN A 1 -14.24 1.77 18.20
CA GLN A 1 -13.48 2.41 19.31
C GLN A 1 -11.98 2.46 19.04
N MET A 2 -11.32 1.42 18.53
CA MET A 2 -9.86 1.44 18.30
C MET A 2 -9.35 2.59 17.41
N ILE A 3 -10.07 2.89 16.32
CA ILE A 3 -9.76 3.99 15.40
C ILE A 3 -10.04 5.36 16.06
N GLU A 4 -11.21 5.52 16.68
CA GLU A 4 -11.57 6.75 17.42
C GLU A 4 -10.64 7.05 18.60
N ASN A 5 -10.09 6.01 19.21
CA ASN A 5 -9.12 6.12 20.30
C ASN A 5 -7.68 6.33 19.80
N ASP A 6 -7.50 6.53 18.48
CA ASP A 6 -6.22 6.86 17.86
C ASP A 6 -5.11 5.83 18.13
N LEU A 7 -5.47 4.54 18.19
CA LEU A 7 -4.53 3.46 18.55
C LEU A 7 -3.75 2.90 17.35
N ILE A 8 -4.21 3.16 16.13
CA ILE A 8 -3.64 2.62 14.89
C ILE A 8 -2.61 3.60 14.35
N ASP A 9 -1.34 3.23 14.45
CA ASP A 9 -0.21 4.08 14.04
C ASP A 9 0.06 3.97 12.54
N CYS A 10 0.13 2.73 12.04
CA CYS A 10 0.44 2.47 10.65
C CYS A 10 -0.22 1.17 10.16
N MET A 11 -0.69 1.20 8.91
CA MET A 11 -1.27 0.10 8.18
C MET A 11 -0.41 -0.20 6.95
N ILE A 12 0.10 -1.42 6.85
CA ILE A 12 0.94 -1.83 5.71
C ILE A 12 0.26 -2.98 4.96
N ALA A 13 -0.05 -2.78 3.68
CA ALA A 13 -0.50 -3.86 2.79
C ALA A 13 0.72 -4.49 2.13
N LEU A 14 0.94 -5.78 2.38
CA LEU A 14 2.05 -6.53 1.81
C LEU A 14 1.62 -7.23 0.50
N PRO A 15 2.59 -7.61 -0.35
CA PRO A 15 2.31 -8.42 -1.53
C PRO A 15 1.57 -9.71 -1.21
N GLY A 16 0.81 -10.22 -2.18
CA GLY A 16 0.40 -11.62 -2.20
C GLY A 16 1.60 -12.56 -2.40
N GLN A 17 1.34 -13.86 -2.32
CA GLN A 17 2.35 -14.90 -2.61
C GLN A 17 3.58 -14.91 -1.71
N LEU A 18 3.54 -14.25 -0.54
CA LEU A 18 4.63 -14.30 0.44
C LEU A 18 4.70 -15.62 1.23
N PHE A 19 3.60 -16.39 1.24
CA PHE A 19 3.51 -17.65 1.98
C PHE A 19 3.47 -18.84 1.02
N TYR A 20 4.14 -19.93 1.40
CA TYR A 20 4.21 -21.13 0.56
C TYR A 20 2.86 -21.81 0.31
N THR A 21 1.90 -21.65 1.23
CA THR A 21 0.63 -22.37 1.23
C THR A 21 -0.58 -21.55 0.78
N THR A 22 -0.45 -20.23 0.67
CA THR A 22 -1.54 -19.33 0.27
C THR A 22 -1.03 -18.13 -0.51
N GLN A 23 -1.80 -17.70 -1.50
CA GLN A 23 -1.48 -16.53 -2.32
C GLN A 23 -2.13 -15.24 -1.82
N ILE A 24 -2.98 -15.34 -0.79
CA ILE A 24 -3.74 -14.21 -0.26
C ILE A 24 -2.77 -13.14 0.30
N PRO A 25 -2.95 -11.86 -0.03
CA PRO A 25 -2.15 -10.78 0.53
C PRO A 25 -2.43 -10.62 2.02
N VAL A 26 -1.44 -10.12 2.75
CA VAL A 26 -1.56 -9.87 4.19
C VAL A 26 -1.32 -8.41 4.50
N CYS A 27 -1.79 -7.98 5.67
CA CYS A 27 -1.57 -6.63 6.17
C CYS A 27 -0.93 -6.65 7.56
N LEU A 28 0.00 -5.74 7.80
CA LEU A 28 0.59 -5.50 9.11
C LEU A 28 -0.09 -4.30 9.76
N TRP A 29 -0.43 -4.45 11.05
CA TRP A 29 -1.07 -3.42 11.85
C TRP A 29 -0.11 -3.01 12.95
N PHE A 30 0.33 -1.75 12.92
CA PHE A 30 1.14 -1.17 13.97
C PHE A 30 0.25 -0.36 14.90
N MET A 31 0.29 -0.71 16.18
CA MET A 31 -0.53 -0.10 17.21
C MET A 31 0.33 0.55 18.26
N THR A 32 -0.14 1.69 18.77
CA THR A 32 0.51 2.40 19.87
C THR A 32 -0.52 2.92 20.86
N LYS A 33 -0.10 3.04 22.13
CA LYS A 33 -0.91 3.68 23.19
C LYS A 33 -0.71 5.19 23.23
N SER A 34 0.30 5.71 22.56
CA SER A 34 0.59 7.14 22.47
C SER A 34 1.22 7.50 21.13
N LYS A 35 0.66 8.54 20.53
CA LYS A 35 1.17 9.21 19.34
C LYS A 35 1.73 10.61 19.62
N ALA A 36 1.73 11.02 20.89
CA ALA A 36 2.36 12.29 21.29
C ALA A 36 3.87 12.25 21.00
N ALA A 37 4.46 13.44 20.92
CA ALA A 37 5.91 13.59 20.84
C ALA A 37 6.59 12.90 22.03
N ASP A 38 7.71 12.23 21.75
CA ASP A 38 8.54 11.56 22.76
C ASP A 38 10.01 11.95 22.49
N PRO A 39 10.51 13.03 23.12
CA PRO A 39 11.87 13.50 22.90
C PRO A 39 12.94 12.48 23.27
N ALA A 40 12.67 11.58 24.22
CA ALA A 40 13.63 10.54 24.62
C ALA A 40 13.83 9.48 23.53
N LYS A 41 12.84 9.31 22.65
CA LYS A 41 12.89 8.39 21.50
C LYS A 41 13.02 9.12 20.16
N GLY A 42 13.05 10.45 20.18
CA GLY A 42 13.05 11.26 18.96
C GLY A 42 11.78 11.08 18.12
N TYR A 43 10.62 10.87 18.73
CA TYR A 43 9.34 10.79 18.01
C TYR A 43 8.68 12.15 17.94
N ARG A 44 8.16 12.50 16.77
CA ARG A 44 7.29 13.67 16.61
C ARG A 44 5.88 13.38 17.11
N ASP A 45 5.11 14.45 17.31
CA ASP A 45 3.68 14.35 17.52
C ASP A 45 3.00 13.93 16.21
N ARG A 46 2.16 12.90 16.29
CA ARG A 46 1.40 12.30 15.18
C ARG A 46 -0.03 11.95 15.63
N GLN A 47 -0.53 12.60 16.68
CA GLN A 47 -1.91 12.38 17.13
C GLN A 47 -2.92 12.73 16.03
N GLY A 48 -3.92 11.88 15.84
CA GLY A 48 -4.94 12.02 14.80
C GLY A 48 -4.49 11.63 13.39
N GLU A 49 -3.23 11.22 13.21
CA GLU A 49 -2.66 10.77 11.95
C GLU A 49 -2.52 9.25 11.92
N THR A 50 -2.85 8.62 10.80
CA THR A 50 -2.55 7.21 10.52
C THR A 50 -1.75 7.11 9.23
N LEU A 51 -0.61 6.41 9.26
CA LEU A 51 0.17 6.16 8.06
C LEU A 51 -0.36 4.93 7.32
N PHE A 52 -0.56 5.06 6.01
CA PHE A 52 -0.87 3.95 5.12
C PHE A 52 0.30 3.71 4.18
N ILE A 53 0.77 2.47 4.12
CA ILE A 53 1.81 2.01 3.18
C ILE A 53 1.24 0.87 2.33
N ASP A 54 1.28 1.03 1.03
CA ASP A 54 0.92 0.02 0.05
C ASP A 54 2.17 -0.58 -0.58
N ALA A 55 2.66 -1.66 0.02
CA ALA A 55 3.81 -2.41 -0.44
C ALA A 55 3.43 -3.53 -1.41
N ARG A 56 2.19 -3.64 -1.89
CA ARG A 56 1.72 -4.79 -2.71
C ARG A 56 2.54 -5.01 -3.98
N ASN A 57 3.10 -3.93 -4.53
CA ASN A 57 3.92 -3.96 -5.74
C ASN A 57 5.40 -4.29 -5.48
N LEU A 58 5.86 -4.29 -4.22
CA LEU A 58 7.23 -4.63 -3.85
C LEU A 58 7.47 -6.16 -3.90
N GLY A 59 8.73 -6.55 -3.75
CA GLY A 59 9.17 -7.94 -3.68
C GLY A 59 9.42 -8.60 -5.03
N THR A 60 10.31 -9.60 -5.01
CA THR A 60 10.80 -10.31 -6.18
C THR A 60 10.24 -11.73 -6.24
N MET A 61 9.85 -12.17 -7.43
CA MET A 61 9.41 -13.56 -7.63
C MET A 61 10.62 -14.50 -7.57
N ILE A 62 10.66 -15.34 -6.55
CA ILE A 62 11.68 -16.39 -6.39
C ILE A 62 11.22 -17.73 -7.00
N SER A 63 9.92 -17.87 -7.24
CA SER A 63 9.32 -18.98 -7.98
C SER A 63 8.13 -18.48 -8.79
N ARG A 64 7.47 -19.34 -9.57
CA ARG A 64 6.22 -18.98 -10.28
C ARG A 64 5.08 -18.59 -9.35
N THR A 65 5.13 -18.99 -8.09
CA THR A 65 4.02 -18.85 -7.13
C THR A 65 4.41 -18.18 -5.83
N THR A 66 5.68 -17.80 -5.67
CA THR A 66 6.22 -17.30 -4.40
C THR A 66 7.05 -16.05 -4.65
N LYS A 67 6.73 -15.03 -3.88
CA LYS A 67 7.42 -13.75 -3.83
C LYS A 67 8.20 -13.65 -2.52
N GLU A 68 9.34 -12.99 -2.56
CA GLU A 68 10.14 -12.66 -1.38
C GLU A 68 10.35 -11.14 -1.33
N LEU A 69 10.31 -10.58 -0.13
CA LEU A 69 10.74 -9.20 0.10
C LEU A 69 12.25 -9.21 0.34
N THR A 70 12.98 -8.50 -0.52
CA THR A 70 14.42 -8.32 -0.36
C THR A 70 14.72 -7.43 0.86
N ALA A 71 15.98 -7.43 1.29
CA ALA A 71 16.42 -6.50 2.34
C ALA A 71 16.18 -5.03 1.94
N GLU A 72 16.26 -4.70 0.66
CA GLU A 72 15.99 -3.35 0.15
C GLU A 72 14.50 -2.99 0.17
N ASP A 73 13.61 -3.94 -0.16
CA ASP A 73 12.16 -3.75 -0.04
C ASP A 73 11.78 -3.47 1.42
N ILE A 74 12.32 -4.27 2.35
CA ILE A 74 12.06 -4.12 3.78
C ILE A 74 12.62 -2.78 4.28
N ALA A 75 13.84 -2.42 3.87
CA ALA A 75 14.46 -1.15 4.23
C ALA A 75 13.62 0.04 3.74
N THR A 76 13.09 -0.02 2.51
CA THR A 76 12.23 1.03 1.95
C THR A 76 10.97 1.25 2.79
N ILE A 77 10.28 0.16 3.18
CA ILE A 77 9.09 0.23 4.03
C ILE A 77 9.45 0.78 5.42
N ALA A 78 10.53 0.27 6.02
CA ALA A 78 10.97 0.67 7.36
C ALA A 78 11.39 2.14 7.39
N ASP A 79 12.17 2.59 6.40
CA ASP A 79 12.62 3.97 6.26
C ASP A 79 11.46 4.94 6.11
N THR A 80 10.46 4.58 5.31
CA THR A 80 9.23 5.38 5.15
C THR A 80 8.51 5.55 6.49
N TYR A 81 8.32 4.46 7.23
CA TYR A 81 7.67 4.50 8.53
C TYR A 81 8.46 5.32 9.56
N HIS A 82 9.78 5.15 9.60
CA HIS A 82 10.63 5.87 10.55
C HIS A 82 10.77 7.34 10.20
N ALA A 83 10.90 7.70 8.92
CA ALA A 83 10.91 9.09 8.49
C ALA A 83 9.60 9.80 8.85
N TRP A 84 8.47 9.10 8.74
CA TRP A 84 7.17 9.64 9.17
C TRP A 84 7.07 9.79 10.69
N ARG A 85 7.63 8.86 11.47
CA ARG A 85 7.44 8.81 12.93
C ARG A 85 8.43 9.69 13.71
N SER A 86 9.62 9.89 13.19
CA SER A 86 10.72 10.55 13.90
C SER A 86 10.74 12.07 13.73
N THR A 87 11.40 12.76 14.65
CA THR A 87 11.79 14.16 14.46
C THR A 87 12.93 14.27 13.44
N PRO A 88 13.17 15.44 12.83
CA PRO A 88 14.28 15.64 11.90
C PRO A 88 15.65 15.28 12.50
N GLU A 89 15.85 15.53 13.80
CA GLU A 89 17.11 15.25 14.49
C GLU A 89 17.36 13.75 14.65
N GLU A 90 16.33 12.98 15.04
CA GLU A 90 16.45 11.52 15.12
C GLU A 90 16.60 10.91 13.73
N LEU A 91 15.91 11.44 12.71
CA LEU A 91 16.06 10.96 11.35
C LEU A 91 17.49 11.18 10.82
N ALA A 92 18.06 12.37 11.05
CA ALA A 92 19.45 12.65 10.74
C ALA A 92 20.41 11.71 11.49
N ALA A 93 20.13 11.40 12.75
CA ALA A 93 20.91 10.44 13.53
C ALA A 93 20.81 9.00 12.97
N ARG A 94 19.63 8.56 12.52
CA ARG A 94 19.44 7.26 11.84
C ARG A 94 20.25 7.17 10.56
N ILE A 95 20.27 8.23 9.75
CA ILE A 95 21.06 8.30 8.53
C ILE A 95 22.57 8.23 8.84
N ALA A 96 23.02 8.97 9.85
CA ALA A 96 24.43 8.94 10.27
C ALA A 96 24.88 7.55 10.76
N ARG A 97 23.96 6.75 11.33
CA ARG A 97 24.21 5.34 11.72
C ARG A 97 24.15 4.36 10.54
N GLY A 98 23.63 4.78 9.40
CA GLY A 98 23.35 3.91 8.25
C GLY A 98 22.06 3.09 8.38
N ASP A 99 21.20 3.43 9.35
CA ASP A 99 19.92 2.74 9.60
C ASP A 99 18.80 3.23 8.67
N SER A 100 19.04 4.32 7.93
CA SER A 100 18.05 4.91 7.04
C SER A 100 18.70 5.66 5.89
N LYS A 101 18.01 5.70 4.75
CA LYS A 101 18.41 6.48 3.57
C LYS A 101 17.53 7.72 3.34
N LEU A 102 16.43 7.84 4.08
CA LEU A 102 15.39 8.83 3.81
C LEU A 102 15.52 10.04 4.74
N GLU A 103 15.80 11.22 4.17
CA GLU A 103 16.03 12.47 4.93
C GLU A 103 14.75 13.13 5.44
N LYS A 104 13.61 12.83 4.82
CA LYS A 104 12.29 13.35 5.19
C LYS A 104 11.20 12.44 4.66
N TYR A 105 10.07 12.42 5.36
CA TYR A 105 8.87 11.79 4.85
C TYR A 105 8.12 12.70 3.88
N GLU A 106 7.63 12.13 2.79
CA GLU A 106 6.69 12.75 1.85
C GLU A 106 5.69 11.70 1.36
N ASP A 107 4.44 12.11 1.18
CA ASP A 107 3.41 11.26 0.59
C ASP A 107 3.79 10.90 -0.85
N GLN A 108 3.60 9.64 -1.23
CA GLN A 108 3.93 9.11 -2.55
C GLN A 108 2.74 8.35 -3.12
N ALA A 109 2.25 8.81 -4.27
CA ALA A 109 1.11 8.20 -4.96
C ALA A 109 1.38 6.72 -5.26
N GLY A 110 0.44 5.86 -4.86
CA GLY A 110 0.55 4.42 -5.01
C GLY A 110 1.47 3.71 -4.00
N PHE A 111 2.11 4.43 -3.07
CA PHE A 111 3.03 3.83 -2.10
C PHE A 111 2.74 4.21 -0.65
N CYS A 112 2.72 5.49 -0.28
CA CYS A 112 2.46 5.88 1.11
C CYS A 112 1.68 7.19 1.24
N LYS A 113 0.84 7.28 2.26
CA LYS A 113 0.07 8.49 2.56
C LYS A 113 -0.32 8.57 4.03
N VAL A 114 -0.27 9.78 4.60
CA VAL A 114 -0.88 10.07 5.90
C VAL A 114 -2.35 10.41 5.71
N ALA A 115 -3.22 9.77 6.49
CA ALA A 115 -4.63 10.13 6.56
C ALA A 115 -5.02 10.55 7.97
N THR A 116 -5.95 11.51 8.05
CA THR A 116 -6.53 11.96 9.30
C THR A 116 -7.67 11.03 9.75
N LEU A 117 -8.08 11.13 11.00
CA LEU A 117 -9.28 10.45 11.49
C LEU A 117 -10.53 10.82 10.67
N GLN A 118 -10.62 12.04 10.14
CA GLN A 118 -11.74 12.45 9.31
C GLN A 118 -11.72 11.73 7.95
N ASP A 119 -10.55 11.64 7.31
CA ASP A 119 -10.41 10.89 6.04
C ASP A 119 -10.81 9.42 6.21
N ILE A 120 -10.50 8.82 7.36
CA ILE A 120 -10.88 7.44 7.68
C ILE A 120 -12.40 7.32 7.87
N LYS A 121 -13.05 8.31 8.49
CA LYS A 121 -14.51 8.37 8.65
C LYS A 121 -15.20 8.50 7.30
N ASP A 122 -14.69 9.37 6.43
CA ASP A 122 -15.22 9.60 5.08
C ASP A 122 -15.07 8.36 4.18
N ASN A 123 -14.16 7.44 4.54
CA ASN A 123 -13.98 6.14 3.91
C ASN A 123 -14.65 4.98 4.68
N ASP A 124 -15.68 5.26 5.48
CA ASP A 124 -16.47 4.26 6.23
C ASP A 124 -15.60 3.34 7.11
N TYR A 125 -14.50 3.86 7.66
CA TYR A 125 -13.53 3.13 8.48
C TYR A 125 -12.77 2.00 7.76
N VAL A 126 -12.76 1.99 6.41
CA VAL A 126 -11.96 1.04 5.64
C VAL A 126 -10.48 1.40 5.77
N LEU A 127 -9.68 0.52 6.38
CA LEU A 127 -8.24 0.75 6.62
C LEU A 127 -7.32 0.13 5.56
N THR A 128 -7.80 -0.08 4.35
CA THR A 128 -6.97 -0.64 3.27
C THR A 128 -6.09 0.46 2.66
N PRO A 129 -4.74 0.34 2.70
CA PRO A 129 -3.84 1.39 2.20
C PRO A 129 -4.14 1.87 0.78
N GLY A 130 -4.50 0.96 -0.13
CA GLY A 130 -4.86 1.29 -1.51
C GLY A 130 -6.00 2.30 -1.66
N ARG A 131 -6.85 2.48 -0.63
CA ARG A 131 -7.91 3.50 -0.62
C ARG A 131 -7.37 4.91 -0.39
N TYR A 132 -6.23 5.03 0.27
CA TYR A 132 -5.63 6.30 0.68
C TYR A 132 -4.50 6.73 -0.25
N VAL A 133 -3.60 5.80 -0.61
CA VAL A 133 -2.38 6.12 -1.37
C VAL A 133 -2.64 6.49 -2.84
N GLY A 134 -3.84 6.23 -3.36
CA GLY A 134 -4.19 6.46 -4.76
C GLY A 134 -3.51 5.44 -5.70
N ALA A 135 -3.60 5.70 -7.00
CA ALA A 135 -2.83 4.96 -7.99
C ALA A 135 -1.48 5.63 -8.21
N ALA A 136 -0.41 4.85 -8.37
CA ALA A 136 0.80 5.37 -8.99
C ALA A 136 0.45 5.84 -10.41
N GLU A 137 1.12 6.89 -10.90
CA GLU A 137 1.03 7.26 -12.32
C GLU A 137 1.42 6.04 -13.15
N GLN A 138 0.43 5.40 -13.78
CA GLN A 138 0.70 4.48 -14.86
C GLN A 138 1.10 5.32 -16.07
N GLU A 139 2.11 4.86 -16.82
CA GLU A 139 2.24 5.30 -18.21
C GLU A 139 0.88 5.06 -18.87
N GLU A 140 0.13 6.13 -19.14
CA GLU A 140 -1.11 6.01 -19.90
C GLU A 140 -0.75 5.35 -21.22
N ASP A 141 -1.44 4.27 -21.55
CA ASP A 141 -1.33 3.63 -22.88
C ASP A 141 -1.83 4.54 -24.01
N GLY A 142 -2.21 5.78 -23.69
CA GLY A 142 -2.76 6.80 -24.58
C GLY A 142 -4.21 6.52 -24.98
N VAL A 143 -4.84 5.46 -24.46
CA VAL A 143 -6.19 5.05 -24.86
C VAL A 143 -7.20 5.52 -23.82
N ALA A 144 -8.10 6.42 -24.25
CA ALA A 144 -9.19 6.89 -23.41
C ALA A 144 -10.04 5.71 -22.88
N PHE A 145 -10.45 5.79 -21.61
CA PHE A 145 -11.25 4.75 -20.93
C PHE A 145 -12.48 4.32 -21.74
N GLU A 146 -13.21 5.26 -22.33
CA GLU A 146 -14.38 4.96 -23.15
C GLU A 146 -14.06 4.10 -24.37
N THR A 147 -12.93 4.36 -25.03
CA THR A 147 -12.46 3.57 -26.17
C THR A 147 -12.14 2.15 -25.74
N LYS A 148 -11.39 2.01 -24.64
CA LYS A 148 -11.01 0.71 -24.08
C LYS A 148 -12.22 -0.11 -23.65
N MET A 149 -13.19 0.53 -22.98
CA MET A 149 -14.45 -0.11 -22.59
C MET A 149 -15.28 -0.57 -23.79
N ARG A 150 -15.34 0.23 -24.85
CA ARG A 150 -16.06 -0.11 -26.07
C ARG A 150 -15.43 -1.32 -26.76
N GLU A 151 -14.11 -1.32 -26.90
CA GLU A 151 -13.38 -2.43 -27.51
C GLU A 151 -13.54 -3.72 -26.70
N LEU A 152 -13.32 -3.67 -25.38
CA LEU A 152 -13.49 -4.82 -24.49
C LEU A 152 -14.93 -5.37 -24.54
N SER A 153 -15.93 -4.49 -24.56
CA SER A 153 -17.34 -4.91 -24.68
C SER A 153 -17.60 -5.61 -26.01
N LYS A 154 -17.04 -5.10 -27.12
CA LYS A 154 -17.16 -5.73 -28.43
C LYS A 154 -16.51 -7.11 -28.44
N THR A 155 -15.29 -7.23 -27.92
CA THR A 155 -14.58 -8.51 -27.81
C THR A 155 -15.36 -9.51 -26.96
N LEU A 156 -15.96 -9.06 -25.85
CA LEU A 156 -16.80 -9.91 -25.00
C LEU A 156 -18.00 -10.47 -25.77
N PHE A 157 -18.71 -9.63 -26.53
CA PHE A 157 -19.85 -10.07 -27.35
C PHE A 157 -19.45 -11.06 -28.45
N GLU A 158 -18.33 -10.84 -29.12
CA GLU A 158 -17.79 -11.79 -30.11
C GLU A 158 -17.46 -13.14 -29.48
N GLN A 159 -16.81 -13.14 -28.31
CA GLN A 159 -16.47 -14.36 -27.57
C GLN A 159 -17.72 -15.10 -27.07
N MET A 160 -18.74 -14.39 -26.62
CA MET A 160 -20.03 -15.00 -26.24
C MET A 160 -20.70 -15.68 -27.43
N LYS A 161 -20.72 -15.03 -28.60
CA LYS A 161 -21.29 -15.60 -29.81
C LYS A 161 -20.54 -16.86 -30.27
N GLN A 162 -19.20 -16.82 -30.24
CA GLN A 162 -18.37 -17.99 -30.54
C GLN A 162 -18.64 -19.15 -29.57
N GLY A 163 -18.84 -18.85 -28.29
CA GLY A 163 -19.24 -19.84 -27.29
C GLY A 163 -20.57 -20.51 -27.63
N GLU A 164 -21.59 -19.73 -28.01
CA GLU A 164 -22.89 -20.28 -28.42
C GLU A 164 -22.81 -21.15 -29.69
N GLU A 165 -21.96 -20.79 -30.66
CA GLU A 165 -21.75 -21.57 -31.87
C GLU A 165 -21.08 -22.91 -31.55
N LEU A 166 -20.01 -22.90 -30.74
CA LEU A 166 -19.32 -24.12 -30.30
C LEU A 166 -20.22 -25.04 -29.47
N ASP A 167 -21.04 -24.49 -28.58
CA ASP A 167 -22.01 -25.26 -27.78
C ASP A 167 -23.06 -25.97 -28.66
N ARG A 168 -23.40 -25.40 -29.82
CA ARG A 168 -24.30 -26.05 -30.80
C ARG A 168 -23.61 -27.15 -31.59
N GLU A 169 -22.32 -27.04 -31.86
CA GLU A 169 -21.56 -28.07 -32.58
C GLU A 169 -21.24 -29.30 -31.72
N ILE A 170 -21.17 -29.14 -30.39
CA ILE A 170 -20.90 -30.24 -29.43
C ILE A 170 -22.16 -31.05 -29.10
N ARG A 171 -23.37 -30.50 -29.30
CA ARG A 171 -24.67 -31.14 -28.99
C ARG A 171 -25.24 -31.95 -30.14
#